data_AF-A0A7V9ZQC5-F1
#
_entry.id   AF-A0A7V9ZQC5-F1
#
_cell.length_a   1.000
_cell.length_b   1.000
_cell.length_c   1.000
_cell.angle_alpha   90.00
_cell.angle_beta   90.00
_cell.angle_gamma   90.00
#
_symmetry.space_group_name_H-M   'P 1'
#
loop_
_entity.id
_entity.type
_entity.pdbx_description
1 polymer ?
#
loop_
_entity_poly.entity_id
_entity_poly.type
_entity_poly.pdbx_seq_one_letter_code
_entity_poly.pdbx_strand_id
1 'polypeptide(L)'
;FELLRGSPQLNEEMLSSFLQMFDQHGAHIRRNLEFSYISTSNHYLSDVVGLLWLGIMLPELEAADGWRVFGLRELLREMDKQVLPDGADSEASTGYHRLVLELFLYSFVLCRANGIEIGKQYWSKLRAMLDYVRAYLRPDGRAPLIGDTDSGQVLPLVRRSADDHAYVLALGAAVFNEPRFKFSTREVMPEELLWVLGEEGVRVFQSLAETGGDIGSQAFKDAGTYIMRDRDLYLLFNASGNGLLGRGSHGHNDALSLEVSACGTSFIVDPGTYVYSADLQERQLFRSVAYHSTVEVDNAEQNSTDPALPFVMGDEAHPRVLRWETGGERDTIIAAHNGYKRLAEGITHARKVQFVKRERLWIVEDSLSGAGEHLFRFRFHFAPDLETSVYSQGIVRAGDKMTGARAFVAALDLDVVPEFEPRFTSRDYGAKTASVSVCWTVRAATPCKFRWAIVPACADDDENERLCLIAHYKDR
;
A
#
# COMPACT_ATOMS: atom_id res chain seq x y z
N PHE A 1 -6.14 -15.98 -28.01
CA PHE A 1 -6.53 -17.16 -28.82
C PHE A 1 -8.04 -17.36 -28.81
N GLU A 2 -8.67 -17.60 -27.65
CA GLU A 2 -10.10 -17.90 -27.52
C GLU A 2 -11.06 -16.91 -28.22
N LEU A 3 -10.79 -15.61 -28.17
CA LEU A 3 -11.59 -14.60 -28.88
C LEU A 3 -11.48 -14.68 -30.41
N LEU A 4 -10.38 -15.24 -30.93
CA LEU A 4 -10.07 -15.28 -32.36
C LEU A 4 -10.29 -16.67 -32.96
N ARG A 5 -10.49 -17.73 -32.16
CA ARG A 5 -10.51 -19.11 -32.68
C ARG A 5 -11.65 -19.41 -33.66
N GLY A 6 -12.74 -18.64 -33.60
CA GLY A 6 -13.86 -18.73 -34.54
C GLY A 6 -13.70 -17.86 -35.79
N SER A 7 -12.62 -17.08 -35.88
CA SER A 7 -12.36 -16.19 -37.02
C SER A 7 -11.87 -17.01 -38.22
N PRO A 8 -12.42 -16.80 -39.44
CA PRO A 8 -11.94 -17.49 -40.64
C PRO A 8 -10.51 -17.10 -41.02
N GLN A 9 -9.98 -16.01 -40.47
CA GLN A 9 -8.59 -15.60 -40.63
C GLN A 9 -7.63 -16.49 -39.83
N LEU A 10 -8.08 -17.13 -38.75
CA LEU A 10 -7.28 -18.10 -37.99
C LEU A 10 -7.29 -19.46 -38.68
N ASN A 11 -6.68 -19.50 -39.86
CA ASN A 11 -6.47 -20.72 -40.63
C ASN A 11 -5.30 -21.56 -40.06
N GLU A 12 -5.05 -22.73 -40.65
CA GLU A 12 -4.01 -23.66 -40.20
C GLU A 12 -2.61 -23.04 -40.16
N GLU A 13 -2.28 -22.21 -41.14
CA GLU A 13 -0.98 -21.52 -41.22
C GLU A 13 -0.81 -20.53 -40.06
N MET A 14 -1.84 -19.73 -39.77
CA MET A 14 -1.80 -18.77 -38.67
C MET A 14 -1.83 -19.47 -37.30
N LEU A 15 -2.59 -20.55 -37.15
CA LEU A 15 -2.56 -21.39 -35.96
C LEU A 15 -1.16 -21.98 -35.73
N SER A 16 -0.53 -22.54 -36.76
CA SER A 16 0.83 -23.07 -36.69
C SER A 16 1.83 -21.99 -36.27
N SER A 17 1.70 -20.78 -36.84
CA SER A 17 2.53 -19.63 -36.48
C SER A 17 2.33 -19.21 -35.02
N PHE A 18 1.10 -19.23 -34.50
CA PHE A 18 0.80 -18.91 -33.10
C PHE A 18 1.41 -19.94 -32.15
N LEU A 19 1.25 -21.23 -32.46
CA LEU A 19 1.83 -22.31 -31.65
C LEU A 19 3.36 -22.23 -31.62
N GLN A 20 4.00 -21.98 -32.77
CA GLN A 20 5.44 -21.76 -32.84
C GLN A 20 5.88 -20.54 -32.04
N MET A 21 5.13 -19.44 -32.11
CA MET A 21 5.41 -18.24 -31.32
C MET A 21 5.33 -18.54 -29.82
N PHE A 22 4.27 -19.20 -29.35
CA PHE A 22 4.12 -19.56 -27.94
C PHE A 22 5.21 -20.52 -27.48
N ASP A 23 5.58 -21.51 -28.30
CA ASP A 23 6.67 -22.43 -27.99
C ASP A 23 8.01 -21.70 -27.82
N GLN A 24 8.32 -20.78 -28.75
CA GLN A 24 9.52 -19.95 -28.68
C GLN A 24 9.54 -19.04 -27.44
N HIS A 25 8.40 -18.45 -27.06
CA HIS A 25 8.30 -17.64 -25.84
C HIS A 25 8.48 -18.48 -24.58
N GLY A 26 7.82 -19.64 -24.48
CA GLY A 26 8.00 -20.56 -23.35
C GLY A 26 9.46 -21.03 -23.23
N ALA A 27 10.09 -21.38 -24.35
CA ALA A 27 11.51 -21.74 -24.39
C ALA A 27 12.42 -20.58 -23.99
N HIS A 28 12.11 -19.35 -24.40
CA HIS A 28 12.85 -18.15 -24.03
C HIS A 28 12.76 -17.89 -22.53
N ILE A 29 11.55 -17.80 -21.97
CA ILE A 29 11.34 -17.58 -20.53
C ILE A 29 12.07 -18.66 -19.73
N ARG A 30 11.90 -19.93 -20.09
CA ARG A 30 12.54 -21.04 -19.37
C ARG A 30 14.07 -20.98 -19.33
N ARG A 31 14.69 -20.36 -20.34
CA ARG A 31 16.15 -20.19 -20.46
C ARG A 31 16.66 -18.88 -19.86
N ASN A 32 15.79 -17.91 -19.61
CA ASN A 32 16.15 -16.55 -19.18
C ASN A 32 15.36 -16.12 -17.93
N LEU A 33 15.09 -17.06 -17.02
CA LEU A 33 14.41 -16.77 -15.76
C LEU A 33 15.14 -15.67 -15.00
N GLU A 34 14.41 -14.65 -14.53
CA GLU A 34 14.88 -13.55 -13.67
C GLU A 34 15.12 -14.03 -12.22
N PHE A 35 15.76 -15.19 -12.08
CA PHE A 35 16.01 -15.87 -10.83
C PHE A 35 17.30 -15.41 -10.17
N SER A 36 17.27 -15.27 -8.85
CA SER A 36 18.45 -15.07 -8.03
C SER A 36 18.41 -15.93 -6.78
N TYR A 37 19.53 -16.58 -6.46
CA TYR A 37 19.69 -17.36 -5.23
C TYR A 37 19.64 -16.52 -3.97
N ILE A 38 19.84 -15.20 -4.08
CA ILE A 38 19.90 -14.31 -2.93
C ILE A 38 18.51 -13.73 -2.60
N SER A 39 17.73 -13.38 -3.63
CA SER A 39 16.33 -12.95 -3.50
C SER A 39 15.65 -13.03 -4.85
N THR A 40 14.47 -13.62 -4.89
CA THR A 40 13.53 -13.51 -6.01
C THR A 40 12.58 -12.33 -5.77
N SER A 41 11.89 -11.87 -6.81
CA SER A 41 10.90 -10.78 -6.77
C SER A 41 9.65 -11.14 -7.60
N ASN A 42 8.72 -10.20 -7.72
CA ASN A 42 7.58 -10.29 -8.62
C ASN A 42 7.96 -10.58 -10.10
N HIS A 43 9.18 -10.24 -10.55
CA HIS A 43 9.68 -10.58 -11.89
C HIS A 43 9.80 -12.10 -12.10
N TYR A 44 10.55 -12.78 -11.23
CA TYR A 44 10.69 -14.24 -11.30
C TYR A 44 9.34 -14.95 -11.16
N LEU A 45 8.46 -14.44 -10.29
CA LEU A 45 7.10 -14.96 -10.15
C LEU A 45 6.33 -14.84 -11.48
N SER A 46 6.47 -13.72 -12.19
CA SER A 46 5.84 -13.49 -13.49
C SER A 46 6.34 -14.46 -14.56
N ASP A 47 7.65 -14.72 -14.63
CA ASP A 47 8.21 -15.74 -15.53
C ASP A 47 7.59 -17.13 -15.30
N VAL A 48 7.54 -17.52 -14.03
CA VAL A 48 7.02 -18.81 -13.57
C VAL A 48 5.53 -18.95 -13.89
N VAL A 49 4.76 -17.88 -13.67
CA VAL A 49 3.34 -17.81 -14.04
C VAL A 49 3.17 -17.94 -15.55
N GLY A 50 3.98 -17.26 -16.36
CA GLY A 50 3.95 -17.38 -17.81
C GLY A 50 4.16 -18.82 -18.30
N LEU A 51 5.15 -19.53 -17.75
CA LEU A 51 5.39 -20.94 -18.05
C LEU A 51 4.23 -21.85 -17.61
N LEU A 52 3.68 -21.61 -16.42
CA LEU A 52 2.53 -22.37 -15.93
C LEU A 52 1.32 -22.20 -16.87
N TRP A 53 1.04 -20.97 -17.28
CA TRP A 53 -0.07 -20.68 -18.21
C TRP A 53 0.13 -21.33 -19.57
N LEU A 54 1.32 -21.22 -20.17
CA LEU A 54 1.63 -21.91 -21.42
C LEU A 54 1.47 -23.43 -21.29
N GLY A 55 1.98 -24.01 -20.21
CA GLY A 55 1.90 -25.45 -19.97
C GLY A 55 0.49 -25.98 -19.72
N ILE A 56 -0.43 -25.15 -19.19
CA ILE A 56 -1.83 -25.52 -18.98
C ILE A 56 -2.67 -25.28 -20.25
N MET A 57 -2.49 -24.14 -20.90
CA MET A 57 -3.37 -23.69 -21.98
C MET A 57 -3.00 -24.25 -23.35
N LEU A 58 -1.78 -24.75 -23.53
CA LEU A 58 -1.28 -25.31 -24.79
C LEU A 58 -0.66 -26.71 -24.57
N PRO A 59 -1.43 -27.68 -24.05
CA PRO A 59 -0.92 -29.02 -23.71
C PRO A 59 -0.41 -29.81 -24.92
N GLU A 60 -0.71 -29.37 -26.14
CA GLU A 60 -0.25 -29.99 -27.38
C GLU A 60 1.22 -29.70 -27.70
N LEU A 61 1.83 -28.68 -27.08
CA LEU A 61 3.25 -28.39 -27.25
C LEU A 61 4.10 -29.43 -26.51
N GLU A 62 5.16 -29.91 -27.16
CA GLU A 62 6.04 -30.94 -26.60
C GLU A 62 6.60 -30.57 -25.21
N ALA A 63 6.92 -29.29 -24.99
CA ALA A 63 7.48 -28.79 -23.74
C ALA A 63 6.42 -28.41 -22.68
N ALA A 64 5.13 -28.38 -23.03
CA ALA A 64 4.06 -27.85 -22.19
C ALA A 64 4.00 -28.53 -20.82
N ASP A 65 4.07 -29.86 -20.78
CA ASP A 65 3.95 -30.61 -19.53
C ASP A 65 5.14 -30.33 -18.60
N GLY A 66 6.34 -30.15 -19.18
CA GLY A 66 7.53 -29.72 -18.45
C GLY A 66 7.39 -28.30 -17.87
N TRP A 67 6.83 -27.36 -18.65
CA TRP A 67 6.56 -26.00 -18.17
C TRP A 67 5.48 -25.96 -17.10
N ARG A 68 4.41 -26.75 -17.24
CA ARG A 68 3.33 -26.87 -16.26
C ARG A 68 3.86 -27.38 -14.92
N VAL A 69 4.61 -28.49 -14.93
CA VAL A 69 5.18 -29.09 -13.70
C VAL A 69 6.19 -28.14 -13.04
N PHE A 70 7.07 -27.52 -13.83
CA PHE A 70 8.03 -26.54 -13.33
C PHE A 70 7.32 -25.31 -12.76
N GLY A 71 6.42 -24.72 -13.53
CA GLY A 71 5.70 -23.50 -13.21
C GLY A 71 4.87 -23.66 -11.94
N LEU A 72 4.12 -24.74 -11.80
CA LEU A 72 3.34 -24.99 -10.58
C LEU A 72 4.23 -25.15 -9.35
N ARG A 73 5.34 -25.90 -9.48
CA ARG A 73 6.26 -26.11 -8.37
C ARG A 73 6.91 -24.80 -7.90
N GLU A 74 7.41 -23.99 -8.84
CA GLU A 74 8.05 -22.72 -8.49
C GLU A 74 7.02 -21.68 -8.02
N LEU A 75 5.80 -21.65 -8.58
CA LEU A 75 4.72 -20.76 -8.12
C LEU A 75 4.47 -20.97 -6.62
N LEU A 76 4.31 -22.22 -6.20
CA LEU A 76 4.06 -22.56 -4.80
C LEU A 76 5.26 -22.24 -3.90
N ARG A 77 6.49 -22.45 -4.39
CA ARG A 77 7.73 -22.07 -3.66
C ARG A 77 7.85 -20.56 -3.50
N GLU A 78 7.52 -19.79 -4.53
CA GLU A 78 7.54 -18.34 -4.45
C GLU A 78 6.43 -17.81 -3.53
N MET A 79 5.26 -18.45 -3.50
CA MET A 79 4.24 -18.14 -2.50
C MET A 79 4.74 -18.37 -1.07
N ASP A 80 5.57 -19.40 -0.85
CA ASP A 80 6.18 -19.65 0.46
C ASP A 80 7.25 -18.62 0.86
N LYS A 81 7.91 -18.00 -0.11
CA LYS A 81 8.97 -17.01 0.12
C LYS A 81 8.44 -15.58 0.20
N GLN A 82 7.52 -15.22 -0.68
CA GLN A 82 7.10 -13.84 -0.92
C GLN A 82 5.86 -13.44 -0.13
N VAL A 83 5.03 -14.40 0.32
CA VAL A 83 3.85 -14.12 1.14
C VAL A 83 4.18 -14.32 2.61
N LEU A 84 4.11 -13.22 3.36
CA LEU A 84 4.37 -13.18 4.80
C LEU A 84 3.28 -13.94 5.59
N PRO A 85 3.56 -14.35 6.85
CA PRO A 85 2.60 -15.09 7.66
C PRO A 85 1.24 -14.42 7.86
N ASP A 86 1.21 -13.08 7.87
CA ASP A 86 0.00 -12.27 7.96
C ASP A 86 -0.70 -11.99 6.62
N GLY A 87 -0.17 -12.54 5.52
CA GLY A 87 -0.76 -12.47 4.19
C GLY A 87 -0.27 -11.32 3.32
N ALA A 88 0.51 -10.38 3.85
CA ALA A 88 1.10 -9.34 3.01
C ALA A 88 2.18 -9.92 2.08
N ASP A 89 2.44 -9.20 0.99
CA ASP A 89 3.63 -9.45 0.17
C ASP A 89 4.87 -8.85 0.87
N SER A 90 6.03 -9.47 0.67
CA SER A 90 7.30 -9.09 1.27
C SER A 90 7.97 -7.84 0.67
N GLU A 91 7.47 -7.28 -0.44
CA GLU A 91 8.07 -6.11 -1.10
C GLU A 91 7.77 -4.78 -0.41
N ALA A 92 6.95 -4.79 0.66
CA ALA A 92 6.58 -3.60 1.43
C ALA A 92 5.91 -2.50 0.58
N SER A 93 5.17 -2.91 -0.47
CA SER A 93 4.39 -2.02 -1.33
C SER A 93 2.96 -2.53 -1.47
N THR A 94 1.98 -1.61 -1.37
CA THR A 94 0.58 -1.99 -1.62
C THR A 94 0.30 -2.26 -3.10
N GLY A 95 0.99 -1.56 -4.00
CA GLY A 95 0.88 -1.75 -5.45
C GLY A 95 1.41 -3.11 -5.90
N TYR A 96 2.61 -3.48 -5.45
CA TYR A 96 3.21 -4.78 -5.73
C TYR A 96 2.48 -5.92 -5.02
N HIS A 97 1.95 -5.69 -3.81
CA HIS A 97 1.05 -6.65 -3.20
C HIS A 97 -0.16 -6.99 -4.09
N ARG A 98 -0.80 -5.98 -4.70
CA ARG A 98 -1.90 -6.24 -5.66
C ARG A 98 -1.40 -7.04 -6.87
N LEU A 99 -0.28 -6.67 -7.48
CA LEU A 99 0.27 -7.37 -8.64
C LEU A 99 0.56 -8.86 -8.32
N VAL A 100 1.24 -9.11 -7.21
CA VAL A 100 1.58 -10.46 -6.74
C VAL A 100 0.32 -11.26 -6.39
N LEU A 101 -0.69 -10.62 -5.77
CA LEU A 101 -1.98 -11.24 -5.52
C LEU A 101 -2.68 -11.64 -6.82
N GLU A 102 -2.68 -10.80 -7.85
CA GLU A 102 -3.22 -11.15 -9.17
C GLU A 102 -2.53 -12.37 -9.78
N LEU A 103 -1.19 -12.40 -9.76
CA LEU A 103 -0.39 -13.51 -10.27
C LEU A 103 -0.78 -14.84 -9.62
N PHE A 104 -0.97 -14.87 -8.30
CA PHE A 104 -1.44 -16.05 -7.60
C PHE A 104 -2.92 -16.35 -7.85
N LEU A 105 -3.80 -15.37 -7.68
CA LEU A 105 -5.26 -15.55 -7.78
C LEU A 105 -5.66 -16.08 -9.15
N TYR A 106 -5.18 -15.46 -10.23
CA TYR A 106 -5.51 -15.88 -11.59
C TYR A 106 -4.94 -17.26 -11.90
N SER A 107 -3.71 -17.55 -11.47
CA SER A 107 -3.09 -18.87 -11.67
C SER A 107 -3.80 -19.98 -10.89
N PHE A 108 -4.29 -19.69 -9.70
CA PHE A 108 -5.04 -20.64 -8.87
C PHE A 108 -6.41 -20.94 -9.47
N VAL A 109 -7.09 -19.92 -9.99
CA VAL A 109 -8.34 -20.08 -10.75
C VAL A 109 -8.09 -20.92 -12.00
N LEU A 110 -7.03 -20.64 -12.77
CA LEU A 110 -6.65 -21.41 -13.94
C LEU A 110 -6.38 -22.88 -13.61
N CYS A 111 -5.62 -23.15 -12.55
CA CYS A 111 -5.34 -24.51 -12.09
C CYS A 111 -6.63 -25.24 -11.71
N ARG A 112 -7.50 -24.60 -10.91
CA ARG A 112 -8.80 -25.16 -10.51
C ARG A 112 -9.67 -25.49 -11.72
N ALA A 113 -9.75 -24.58 -12.69
CA ALA A 113 -10.54 -24.77 -13.92
C ALA A 113 -10.03 -25.94 -14.79
N ASN A 114 -8.75 -26.31 -14.67
CA ASN A 114 -8.13 -27.41 -15.41
C ASN A 114 -7.89 -28.67 -14.55
N GLY A 115 -8.55 -28.78 -13.39
CA GLY A 115 -8.46 -29.97 -12.52
C GLY A 115 -7.08 -30.17 -11.87
N ILE A 116 -6.24 -29.13 -11.80
CA ILE A 116 -4.93 -29.19 -11.17
C ILE A 116 -5.09 -28.89 -9.68
N GLU A 117 -4.76 -29.87 -8.85
CA GLU A 117 -4.87 -29.75 -7.40
C GLU A 117 -3.79 -28.85 -6.81
N ILE A 118 -4.22 -27.89 -5.98
CA ILE A 118 -3.36 -27.04 -5.16
C ILE A 118 -3.66 -27.33 -3.69
N GLY A 119 -2.63 -27.57 -2.89
CA GLY A 119 -2.77 -27.87 -1.46
C GLY A 119 -3.51 -26.77 -0.70
N LYS A 120 -4.38 -27.15 0.24
CA LYS A 120 -5.25 -26.24 1.01
C LYS A 120 -4.47 -25.10 1.69
N GLN A 121 -3.26 -25.37 2.16
CA GLN A 121 -2.38 -24.37 2.79
C GLN A 121 -2.12 -23.15 1.90
N TYR A 122 -2.00 -23.35 0.58
CA TYR A 122 -1.76 -22.25 -0.35
C TYR A 122 -3.04 -21.46 -0.63
N TRP A 123 -4.20 -22.12 -0.68
CA TRP A 123 -5.49 -21.42 -0.72
C TRP A 123 -5.70 -20.56 0.54
N SER A 124 -5.29 -21.05 1.71
CA SER A 124 -5.31 -20.27 2.95
C SER A 124 -4.39 -19.05 2.90
N LYS A 125 -3.19 -19.17 2.31
CA LYS A 125 -2.30 -18.02 2.07
C LYS A 125 -2.91 -17.01 1.11
N LEU A 126 -3.48 -17.47 -0.01
CA LEU A 126 -4.15 -16.58 -0.98
C LEU A 126 -5.31 -15.81 -0.35
N ARG A 127 -6.08 -16.48 0.52
CA ARG A 127 -7.12 -15.86 1.32
C ARG A 127 -6.58 -14.80 2.29
N ALA A 128 -5.44 -15.07 2.94
CA ALA A 128 -4.80 -14.11 3.83
C ALA A 128 -4.31 -12.85 3.08
N MET A 129 -3.84 -13.00 1.83
CA MET A 129 -3.53 -11.84 0.99
C MET A 129 -4.77 -10.96 0.75
N LEU A 130 -5.93 -11.57 0.48
CA LEU A 130 -7.20 -10.83 0.35
C LEU A 130 -7.63 -10.17 1.67
N ASP A 131 -7.35 -10.79 2.82
CA ASP A 131 -7.58 -10.20 4.14
C ASP A 131 -6.73 -8.92 4.31
N TYR A 132 -5.48 -8.93 3.86
CA TYR A 132 -4.63 -7.73 3.85
C TYR A 132 -5.22 -6.62 2.96
N VAL A 133 -5.65 -6.94 1.73
CA VAL A 133 -6.34 -5.98 0.86
C VAL A 133 -7.57 -5.38 1.54
N ARG A 134 -8.42 -6.22 2.12
CA ARG A 134 -9.65 -5.78 2.79
C ARG A 134 -9.36 -4.81 3.93
N ALA A 135 -8.26 -5.03 4.66
CA ALA A 135 -7.86 -4.23 5.79
C ALA A 135 -7.24 -2.88 5.40
N TYR A 136 -6.36 -2.84 4.39
CA TYR A 136 -5.75 -1.57 4.00
C TYR A 136 -6.69 -0.68 3.17
N LEU A 137 -7.71 -1.22 2.50
CA LEU A 137 -8.62 -0.37 1.72
C LEU A 137 -9.30 0.65 2.63
N ARG A 138 -9.21 1.93 2.25
CA ARG A 138 -9.91 3.04 2.89
C ARG A 138 -11.43 2.88 2.78
N PRO A 139 -12.23 3.59 3.59
CA PRO A 139 -13.69 3.55 3.50
C PRO A 139 -14.26 3.93 2.13
N ASP A 140 -13.55 4.75 1.34
CA ASP A 140 -13.91 5.11 -0.05
C ASP A 140 -13.64 3.97 -1.06
N GLY A 141 -13.03 2.86 -0.64
CA GLY A 141 -12.67 1.73 -1.47
C GLY A 141 -11.42 1.90 -2.33
N ARG A 142 -10.60 2.91 -2.02
CA ARG A 142 -9.28 3.12 -2.60
C ARG A 142 -8.19 2.60 -1.67
N ALA A 143 -7.08 2.20 -2.28
CA ALA A 143 -5.90 1.77 -1.56
C ALA A 143 -5.02 2.97 -1.19
N PRO A 144 -4.33 2.93 -0.04
CA PRO A 144 -3.16 3.77 0.19
C PRO A 144 -2.03 3.35 -0.75
N LEU A 145 -1.19 4.28 -1.18
CA LEU A 145 -0.13 4.06 -2.18
C LEU A 145 1.25 3.97 -1.51
N ILE A 146 1.36 3.12 -0.48
CA ILE A 146 2.60 2.93 0.28
C ILE A 146 3.65 2.22 -0.58
N GLY A 147 4.85 2.79 -0.61
CA GLY A 147 5.98 2.31 -1.39
C GLY A 147 5.78 2.47 -2.89
N ASP A 148 6.46 1.63 -3.67
CA ASP A 148 6.41 1.75 -5.12
C ASP A 148 5.11 1.22 -5.74
N THR A 149 4.59 1.90 -6.77
CA THR A 149 3.47 1.49 -7.60
C THR A 149 3.68 1.99 -9.03
N ASP A 150 3.53 1.10 -10.01
CA ASP A 150 3.68 1.41 -11.43
C ASP A 150 2.35 1.36 -12.21
N SER A 151 1.23 1.27 -11.49
CA SER A 151 -0.12 1.04 -12.05
C SER A 151 -0.26 -0.26 -12.88
N GLY A 152 0.71 -1.18 -12.85
CA GLY A 152 0.75 -2.36 -13.72
C GLY A 152 -0.23 -3.46 -13.32
N GLN A 153 -1.08 -3.93 -14.24
CA GLN A 153 -2.01 -5.05 -14.00
C GLN A 153 -1.54 -6.30 -14.73
N VAL A 154 -1.65 -7.49 -14.12
CA VAL A 154 -1.27 -8.76 -14.77
C VAL A 154 -2.08 -8.98 -16.05
N LEU A 155 -3.39 -8.79 -15.95
CA LEU A 155 -4.33 -8.81 -17.07
C LEU A 155 -5.12 -7.50 -17.05
N PRO A 156 -4.79 -6.51 -17.90
CA PRO A 156 -5.48 -5.22 -17.95
C PRO A 156 -6.84 -5.32 -18.68
N LEU A 157 -7.71 -6.21 -18.20
CA LEU A 157 -9.06 -6.45 -18.73
C LEU A 157 -9.91 -5.18 -18.67
N VAL A 158 -9.83 -4.49 -17.52
CA VAL A 158 -10.31 -3.14 -17.32
C VAL A 158 -9.12 -2.31 -16.87
N ARG A 159 -8.94 -1.12 -17.46
CA ARG A 159 -7.92 -0.18 -16.98
C ARG A 159 -8.34 0.35 -15.62
N ARG A 160 -7.48 0.15 -14.62
CA ARG A 160 -7.69 0.56 -13.24
C ARG A 160 -6.65 1.63 -12.88
N SER A 161 -7.03 2.58 -12.02
CA SER A 161 -6.05 3.49 -11.41
C SER A 161 -5.20 2.72 -10.39
N ALA A 162 -4.01 3.21 -10.09
CA ALA A 162 -3.07 2.49 -9.21
C ALA A 162 -3.62 2.23 -7.79
N ASP A 163 -4.58 3.02 -7.32
CA ASP A 163 -5.24 2.90 -6.02
C ASP A 163 -6.56 2.08 -6.08
N ASP A 164 -6.97 1.58 -7.25
CA ASP A 164 -8.14 0.74 -7.41
C ASP A 164 -7.78 -0.73 -7.15
N HIS A 165 -7.78 -1.15 -5.88
CA HIS A 165 -7.48 -2.54 -5.52
C HIS A 165 -8.74 -3.37 -5.24
N ALA A 166 -9.93 -2.76 -5.07
CA ALA A 166 -11.09 -3.46 -4.53
C ALA A 166 -11.68 -4.55 -5.46
N TYR A 167 -11.38 -4.51 -6.76
CA TYR A 167 -11.87 -5.54 -7.69
C TYR A 167 -11.33 -6.94 -7.37
N VAL A 168 -10.11 -7.05 -6.80
CA VAL A 168 -9.56 -8.35 -6.39
C VAL A 168 -10.34 -8.96 -5.22
N LEU A 169 -10.96 -8.13 -4.37
CA LEU A 169 -11.85 -8.60 -3.31
C LEU A 169 -13.14 -9.17 -3.89
N ALA A 170 -13.67 -8.60 -4.96
CA ALA A 170 -14.85 -9.16 -5.62
C ALA A 170 -14.56 -10.56 -6.19
N LEU A 171 -13.41 -10.73 -6.84
CA LEU A 171 -12.93 -12.04 -7.28
C LEU A 171 -12.75 -13.00 -6.08
N GLY A 172 -12.11 -12.54 -5.01
CA GLY A 172 -11.93 -13.31 -3.78
C GLY A 172 -13.26 -13.75 -3.15
N ALA A 173 -14.24 -12.87 -3.10
CA ALA A 173 -15.58 -13.16 -2.59
C ALA A 173 -16.21 -14.33 -3.35
N ALA A 174 -16.15 -14.32 -4.69
CA ALA A 174 -16.67 -15.41 -5.51
C ALA A 174 -15.84 -16.70 -5.39
N VAL A 175 -14.50 -16.61 -5.47
CA VAL A 175 -13.59 -17.78 -5.45
C VAL A 175 -13.67 -18.57 -4.14
N PHE A 176 -13.86 -17.86 -3.02
CA PHE A 176 -13.95 -18.44 -1.68
C PHE A 176 -15.39 -18.58 -1.16
N ASN A 177 -16.38 -18.05 -1.89
CA ASN A 177 -17.77 -17.94 -1.43
C ASN A 177 -17.85 -17.21 -0.07
N GLU A 178 -17.15 -16.08 0.06
CA GLU A 178 -16.98 -15.33 1.31
C GLU A 178 -17.58 -13.92 1.24
N PRO A 179 -18.76 -13.70 1.86
CA PRO A 179 -19.44 -12.40 1.86
C PRO A 179 -18.58 -11.23 2.37
N ARG A 180 -17.65 -11.47 3.30
CA ARG A 180 -16.78 -10.43 3.88
C ARG A 180 -15.87 -9.71 2.88
N PHE A 181 -15.60 -10.33 1.74
CA PHE A 181 -14.86 -9.71 0.64
C PHE A 181 -15.76 -8.98 -0.36
N LYS A 182 -17.09 -9.13 -0.26
CA LYS A 182 -18.06 -8.34 -1.04
C LYS A 182 -18.15 -6.93 -0.45
N PHE A 183 -17.19 -6.11 -0.85
CA PHE A 183 -17.03 -4.74 -0.38
C PHE A 183 -18.02 -3.80 -1.08
N SER A 184 -18.97 -3.26 -0.31
CA SER A 184 -20.24 -2.69 -0.78
C SER A 184 -20.19 -1.22 -1.24
N THR A 185 -19.02 -0.58 -1.28
CA THR A 185 -18.93 0.85 -1.62
C THR A 185 -18.87 1.15 -3.12
N ARG A 186 -18.98 0.11 -3.96
CA ARG A 186 -18.99 0.26 -5.43
C ARG A 186 -20.39 0.06 -5.99
N GLU A 187 -20.86 1.07 -6.71
CA GLU A 187 -22.12 1.00 -7.47
C GLU A 187 -22.05 -0.01 -8.63
N VAL A 188 -20.85 -0.30 -9.14
CA VAL A 188 -20.65 -1.13 -10.33
C VAL A 188 -19.84 -2.38 -9.99
N MET A 189 -20.40 -3.54 -10.35
CA MET A 189 -19.74 -4.83 -10.27
C MET A 189 -18.50 -4.85 -11.19
N PRO A 190 -17.31 -5.26 -10.70
CA PRO A 190 -16.11 -5.34 -11.53
C PRO A 190 -16.26 -6.33 -12.69
N GLU A 191 -15.89 -5.93 -13.92
CA GLU A 191 -16.00 -6.79 -15.11
C GLU A 191 -15.05 -7.99 -15.04
N GLU A 192 -13.97 -7.88 -14.25
CA GLU A 192 -13.01 -8.96 -14.01
C GLU A 192 -13.70 -10.22 -13.49
N LEU A 193 -14.81 -10.10 -12.74
CA LEU A 193 -15.62 -11.26 -12.32
C LEU A 193 -16.06 -12.10 -13.52
N LEU A 194 -16.58 -11.46 -14.56
CA LEU A 194 -17.04 -12.15 -15.76
C LEU A 194 -15.86 -12.73 -16.54
N TRP A 195 -14.81 -11.93 -16.75
CA TRP A 195 -13.68 -12.32 -17.59
C TRP A 195 -12.78 -13.39 -16.96
N VAL A 196 -12.67 -13.42 -15.62
CA VAL A 196 -11.82 -14.37 -14.89
C VAL A 196 -12.59 -15.59 -14.40
N LEU A 197 -13.85 -15.41 -13.96
CA LEU A 197 -14.64 -16.49 -13.33
C LEU A 197 -15.90 -16.89 -14.12
N GLY A 198 -16.17 -16.24 -15.25
CA GLY A 198 -17.35 -16.51 -16.08
C GLY A 198 -18.68 -16.13 -15.42
N GLU A 199 -19.77 -16.53 -16.08
CA GLU A 199 -21.13 -16.28 -15.57
C GLU A 199 -21.42 -16.97 -14.23
N GLU A 200 -20.74 -18.07 -13.94
CA GLU A 200 -20.85 -18.75 -12.65
C GLU A 200 -20.28 -17.89 -11.52
N GLY A 201 -19.07 -17.34 -11.67
CA GLY A 201 -18.49 -16.45 -10.67
C GLY A 201 -19.32 -15.19 -10.42
N VAL A 202 -19.90 -14.62 -11.48
CA VAL A 202 -20.86 -13.50 -11.36
C VAL A 202 -22.07 -13.90 -10.53
N ARG A 203 -22.70 -15.06 -10.83
CA ARG A 203 -23.86 -15.55 -10.06
C ARG A 203 -23.53 -15.79 -8.59
N VAL A 204 -22.38 -16.40 -8.30
CA VAL A 204 -21.91 -16.60 -6.92
C VAL A 204 -21.76 -15.24 -6.23
N PHE A 205 -21.03 -14.30 -6.82
CA PHE A 205 -20.83 -12.96 -6.23
C PHE A 205 -22.15 -12.23 -5.94
N GLN A 206 -23.09 -12.28 -6.90
CA GLN A 206 -24.40 -11.65 -6.74
C GLN A 206 -25.21 -12.28 -5.61
N SER A 207 -25.11 -13.60 -5.42
CA SER A 207 -25.81 -14.33 -4.35
C SER A 207 -25.29 -14.05 -2.94
N LEU A 208 -24.04 -13.59 -2.81
CA LEU A 208 -23.45 -13.28 -1.51
C LEU A 208 -24.14 -12.08 -0.87
N ALA A 209 -24.38 -12.16 0.44
CA ALA A 209 -24.85 -11.01 1.21
C ALA A 209 -23.81 -9.88 1.19
N GLU A 210 -24.27 -8.64 1.13
CA GLU A 210 -23.39 -7.50 1.37
C GLU A 210 -23.06 -7.43 2.86
N THR A 211 -21.77 -7.37 3.18
CA THR A 211 -21.32 -7.19 4.57
C THR A 211 -20.93 -5.73 4.77
N GLY A 212 -21.86 -4.92 5.28
CA GLY A 212 -21.60 -3.52 5.69
C GLY A 212 -20.93 -3.38 7.05
N GLY A 213 -20.25 -4.43 7.55
CA GLY A 213 -19.65 -4.45 8.87
C GLY A 213 -18.34 -3.66 8.94
N ASP A 214 -18.17 -2.90 10.02
CA ASP A 214 -16.86 -2.38 10.39
C ASP A 214 -15.95 -3.56 10.78
N ILE A 215 -14.84 -3.73 10.05
CA ILE A 215 -13.84 -4.77 10.30
C ILE A 215 -12.90 -4.39 11.45
N GLY A 216 -13.05 -3.18 12.01
CA GLY A 216 -12.25 -2.67 13.11
C GLY A 216 -10.77 -2.48 12.75
N SER A 217 -10.01 -2.10 13.77
CA SER A 217 -8.57 -1.92 13.68
C SER A 217 -7.83 -3.25 13.58
N GLN A 218 -6.83 -3.33 12.70
CA GLN A 218 -6.10 -4.55 12.38
C GLN A 218 -4.59 -4.31 12.32
N ALA A 219 -3.83 -5.38 12.54
CA ALA A 219 -2.37 -5.34 12.53
C ALA A 219 -1.81 -6.47 11.67
N PHE A 220 -0.91 -6.10 10.76
CA PHE A 220 -0.11 -6.99 9.93
C PHE A 220 1.33 -6.82 10.40
N LYS A 221 1.69 -7.62 11.41
CA LYS A 221 2.93 -7.45 12.17
C LYS A 221 4.18 -7.79 11.36
N ASP A 222 4.06 -8.74 10.44
CA ASP A 222 5.15 -9.16 9.57
C ASP A 222 5.31 -8.14 8.43
N ALA A 223 4.20 -7.61 7.91
CA ALA A 223 4.20 -6.51 6.93
C ALA A 223 4.69 -5.18 7.51
N GLY A 224 4.45 -4.96 8.81
CA GLY A 224 4.65 -3.67 9.46
C GLY A 224 3.51 -2.68 9.22
N THR A 225 2.32 -3.13 8.79
CA THR A 225 1.18 -2.26 8.48
C THR A 225 0.12 -2.34 9.58
N TYR A 226 -0.28 -1.19 10.12
CA TYR A 226 -1.25 -1.12 11.21
C TYR A 226 -2.38 -0.16 10.84
N ILE A 227 -3.62 -0.64 10.92
CA ILE A 227 -4.81 0.11 10.53
C ILE A 227 -5.61 0.41 11.80
N MET A 228 -5.84 1.69 12.09
CA MET A 228 -6.80 2.16 13.09
C MET A 228 -8.08 2.56 12.39
N ARG A 229 -9.22 1.99 12.79
CA ARG A 229 -10.51 2.19 12.12
C ARG A 229 -11.69 2.24 13.09
N ASP A 230 -12.61 3.16 12.83
CA ASP A 230 -13.97 3.19 13.38
C ASP A 230 -14.89 3.84 12.34
N ARG A 231 -15.79 3.06 11.74
CA ARG A 231 -16.75 3.51 10.70
C ARG A 231 -16.04 4.20 9.52
N ASP A 232 -16.17 5.52 9.43
CA ASP A 232 -15.61 6.37 8.37
C ASP A 232 -14.17 6.84 8.67
N LEU A 233 -13.69 6.66 9.89
CA LEU A 233 -12.37 7.06 10.33
C LEU A 233 -11.36 5.96 10.01
N TYR A 234 -10.28 6.35 9.35
CA TYR A 234 -9.21 5.45 8.96
C TYR A 234 -7.87 6.16 9.12
N LEU A 235 -6.94 5.47 9.78
CA LEU A 235 -5.53 5.81 9.78
C LEU A 235 -4.71 4.55 9.48
N LEU A 236 -3.82 4.64 8.49
CA LEU A 236 -2.77 3.66 8.28
C LEU A 236 -1.49 4.20 8.91
N PHE A 237 -0.86 3.38 9.75
CA PHE A 237 0.46 3.63 10.31
C PHE A 237 1.46 2.70 9.64
N ASN A 238 2.46 3.27 8.96
CA ASN A 238 3.49 2.49 8.30
C ASN A 238 4.67 2.24 9.24
N ALA A 239 4.86 0.99 9.64
CA ALA A 239 6.05 0.49 10.34
C ALA A 239 6.74 -0.62 9.53
N SER A 240 6.53 -0.67 8.21
CA SER A 240 7.22 -1.60 7.34
C SER A 240 8.73 -1.34 7.37
N GLY A 241 9.51 -2.40 7.24
CA GLY A 241 10.91 -2.27 6.86
C GLY A 241 11.03 -2.03 5.35
N ASN A 242 12.26 -2.05 4.83
CA ASN A 242 12.51 -1.70 3.43
C ASN A 242 12.16 -2.80 2.42
N GLY A 243 11.33 -3.78 2.80
CA GLY A 243 10.93 -4.91 1.96
C GLY A 243 12.10 -5.82 1.56
N LEU A 244 11.78 -6.98 0.97
CA LEU A 244 12.76 -7.94 0.40
C LEU A 244 13.96 -8.22 1.32
N LEU A 245 13.70 -8.45 2.61
CA LEU A 245 14.72 -8.70 3.64
C LEU A 245 15.75 -7.55 3.78
N GLY A 246 15.30 -6.31 3.68
CA GLY A 246 16.13 -5.11 3.90
C GLY A 246 16.82 -4.59 2.65
N ARG A 247 16.40 -5.00 1.45
CA ARG A 247 17.04 -4.58 0.19
C ARG A 247 16.55 -3.25 -0.34
N GLY A 248 15.37 -2.78 0.09
CA GLY A 248 14.93 -1.43 -0.26
C GLY A 248 14.62 -1.20 -1.73
N SER A 249 14.18 -2.24 -2.46
CA SER A 249 13.80 -2.11 -3.88
C SER A 249 12.64 -1.13 -4.06
N HIS A 250 11.56 -1.39 -3.31
CA HIS A 250 10.28 -0.71 -3.42
C HIS A 250 9.89 0.11 -2.19
N GLY A 251 10.76 0.11 -1.17
CA GLY A 251 10.58 0.90 0.04
C GLY A 251 10.99 2.37 -0.14
N HIS A 252 10.39 3.23 0.69
CA HIS A 252 10.68 4.65 0.79
C HIS A 252 11.35 4.98 2.14
N ASN A 253 11.81 6.22 2.32
CA ASN A 253 12.22 6.75 3.64
C ASN A 253 10.99 7.26 4.41
N ASP A 254 10.07 6.36 4.69
CA ASP A 254 8.73 6.67 5.19
C ASP A 254 8.41 5.93 6.50
N ALA A 255 9.42 5.46 7.23
CA ALA A 255 9.22 4.80 8.50
C ALA A 255 8.42 5.70 9.46
N LEU A 256 7.41 5.09 10.07
CA LEU A 256 6.46 5.70 11.01
C LEU A 256 5.55 6.77 10.36
N SER A 257 5.43 6.76 9.03
CA SER A 257 4.50 7.63 8.30
C SER A 257 3.04 7.26 8.58
N LEU A 258 2.15 8.19 8.23
CA LEU A 258 0.71 8.09 8.45
C LEU A 258 -0.05 8.45 7.17
N GLU A 259 -1.09 7.69 6.85
CA GLU A 259 -2.20 8.15 6.00
C GLU A 259 -3.46 8.32 6.86
N VAL A 260 -4.29 9.33 6.55
CA VAL A 260 -5.53 9.62 7.27
C VAL A 260 -6.65 9.94 6.30
N SER A 261 -7.78 9.24 6.45
CA SER A 261 -9.03 9.56 5.77
C SER A 261 -10.21 9.55 6.75
N ALA A 262 -11.16 10.46 6.55
CA ALA A 262 -12.35 10.61 7.36
C ALA A 262 -13.47 11.27 6.54
N CYS A 263 -14.74 11.06 6.89
CA CYS A 263 -15.87 11.74 6.26
C CYS A 263 -15.90 11.62 4.71
N GLY A 264 -15.42 10.48 4.17
CA GLY A 264 -15.35 10.24 2.72
C GLY A 264 -14.20 10.94 1.99
N THR A 265 -13.29 11.62 2.70
CA THR A 265 -12.15 12.36 2.14
C THR A 265 -10.83 11.79 2.65
N SER A 266 -9.84 11.66 1.77
CA SER A 266 -8.45 11.38 2.15
C SER A 266 -7.74 12.70 2.42
N PHE A 267 -7.26 12.91 3.65
CA PHE A 267 -6.63 14.16 4.07
C PHE A 267 -5.11 14.08 3.99
N ILE A 268 -4.51 13.08 4.64
CA ILE A 268 -3.07 12.85 4.63
C ILE A 268 -2.83 11.58 3.82
N VAL A 269 -1.97 11.64 2.81
CA VAL A 269 -1.72 10.53 1.87
C VAL A 269 -0.23 10.31 1.66
N ASP A 270 0.14 9.12 1.19
CA ASP A 270 1.47 8.89 0.64
C ASP A 270 1.66 9.69 -0.66
N PRO A 271 2.87 10.19 -0.95
CA PRO A 271 3.17 10.83 -2.22
C PRO A 271 3.06 9.90 -3.44
N GLY A 272 3.10 8.57 -3.27
CA GLY A 272 3.21 7.60 -4.35
C GLY A 272 4.60 7.59 -4.98
N THR A 273 4.72 7.04 -6.19
CA THR A 273 6.03 6.73 -6.80
C THR A 273 6.47 7.70 -7.89
N TYR A 274 5.50 8.21 -8.66
CA TYR A 274 5.69 8.99 -9.87
C TYR A 274 6.46 8.29 -10.99
N VAL A 275 7.78 8.13 -10.88
CA VAL A 275 8.64 7.57 -11.95
C VAL A 275 9.80 6.77 -11.37
N TYR A 276 10.32 5.81 -12.14
CA TYR A 276 11.53 5.07 -11.78
C TYR A 276 12.81 5.65 -12.38
N SER A 277 13.08 5.35 -13.65
CA SER A 277 14.36 5.65 -14.31
C SER A 277 14.30 6.82 -15.28
N ALA A 278 13.09 7.34 -15.55
CA ALA A 278 12.89 8.46 -16.48
C ALA A 278 13.43 9.78 -15.91
N ASP A 279 13.34 9.96 -14.59
CA ASP A 279 13.90 11.09 -13.86
C ASP A 279 14.35 10.61 -12.47
N LEU A 280 15.66 10.44 -12.30
CA LEU A 280 16.23 9.93 -11.05
C LEU A 280 16.12 10.93 -9.91
N GLN A 281 16.09 12.24 -10.20
CA GLN A 281 15.96 13.25 -9.15
C GLN A 281 14.55 13.20 -8.56
N GLU A 282 13.54 13.17 -9.42
CA GLU A 282 12.14 13.04 -9.00
C GLU A 282 11.90 11.70 -8.29
N ARG A 283 12.47 10.59 -8.79
CA ARG A 283 12.43 9.30 -8.10
C ARG A 283 12.92 9.42 -6.65
N GLN A 284 14.08 10.05 -6.42
CA GLN A 284 14.60 10.18 -5.06
C GLN A 284 13.80 11.16 -4.20
N LEU A 285 13.21 12.20 -4.78
CA LEU A 285 12.33 13.12 -4.06
C LEU A 285 11.07 12.40 -3.54
N PHE A 286 10.38 11.63 -4.37
CA PHE A 286 9.18 10.89 -3.96
C PHE A 286 9.47 9.82 -2.88
N ARG A 287 10.69 9.27 -2.84
CA ARG A 287 11.13 8.34 -1.78
C ARG A 287 11.61 9.04 -0.51
N SER A 288 11.87 10.34 -0.54
CA SER A 288 12.53 11.05 0.56
C SER A 288 11.62 11.18 1.78
N VAL A 289 12.22 11.26 2.97
CA VAL A 289 11.49 11.57 4.21
C VAL A 289 10.73 12.90 4.12
N ALA A 290 11.22 13.84 3.30
CA ALA A 290 10.62 15.15 3.10
C ALA A 290 9.28 15.15 2.34
N TYR A 291 8.88 14.01 1.76
CA TYR A 291 7.59 13.81 1.10
C TYR A 291 6.59 13.00 1.95
N HIS A 292 7.02 12.43 3.08
CA HIS A 292 6.18 11.57 3.90
C HIS A 292 5.79 12.24 5.22
N SER A 293 4.66 11.80 5.79
CA SER A 293 4.10 12.34 7.04
C SER A 293 4.82 11.81 8.28
N THR A 294 6.12 12.10 8.41
CA THR A 294 6.99 11.61 9.50
C THR A 294 8.01 12.71 9.90
N VAL A 295 9.05 12.33 10.65
CA VAL A 295 10.06 13.25 11.20
C VAL A 295 11.38 13.11 10.46
N GLU A 296 11.93 14.26 10.05
CA GLU A 296 13.27 14.40 9.50
C GLU A 296 14.21 15.04 10.54
N VAL A 297 15.45 14.55 10.64
CA VAL A 297 16.49 15.02 11.57
C VAL A 297 17.70 15.51 10.79
N ASP A 298 18.13 16.75 11.02
CA ASP A 298 19.35 17.38 10.46
C ASP A 298 19.49 17.32 8.93
N ASN A 299 18.38 17.37 8.18
CA ASN A 299 18.37 17.21 6.71
C ASN A 299 18.89 15.83 6.26
N ALA A 300 18.77 14.81 7.11
CA ALA A 300 19.14 13.45 6.78
C ALA A 300 17.92 12.61 6.43
N GLU A 301 18.11 11.71 5.47
CA GLU A 301 17.19 10.61 5.22
C GLU A 301 17.19 9.58 6.36
N GLN A 302 16.13 8.80 6.46
CA GLN A 302 16.04 7.72 7.44
C GLN A 302 16.97 6.56 7.09
N ASN A 303 16.96 6.12 5.83
CA ASN A 303 17.90 5.17 5.24
C ASN A 303 18.80 5.87 4.21
N SER A 304 19.98 5.33 3.97
CA SER A 304 20.84 5.82 2.89
C SER A 304 20.26 5.48 1.51
N THR A 305 20.48 6.36 0.55
CA THR A 305 20.10 6.16 -0.85
C THR A 305 21.28 6.54 -1.75
N ASP A 306 21.33 5.96 -2.95
CA ASP A 306 22.27 6.37 -4.00
C ASP A 306 21.48 7.06 -5.12
N PRO A 307 21.70 8.36 -5.39
CA PRO A 307 21.00 9.10 -6.44
C PRO A 307 21.05 8.46 -7.83
N ALA A 308 22.05 7.63 -8.13
CA ALA A 308 22.18 6.94 -9.42
C ALA A 308 21.46 5.58 -9.47
N LEU A 309 21.01 5.03 -8.33
CA LEU A 309 20.43 3.69 -8.24
C LEU A 309 18.97 3.75 -7.77
N PRO A 310 17.98 3.75 -8.68
CA PRO A 310 16.57 4.03 -8.37
C PRO A 310 15.85 2.95 -7.54
N PHE A 311 16.48 1.78 -7.37
CA PHE A 311 15.95 0.62 -6.65
C PHE A 311 16.88 0.16 -5.51
N VAL A 312 17.82 1.00 -5.09
CA VAL A 312 18.71 0.71 -3.96
C VAL A 312 18.42 1.68 -2.82
N MET A 313 18.28 1.13 -1.63
CA MET A 313 18.15 1.88 -0.38
C MET A 313 18.78 1.03 0.73
N GLY A 314 19.47 1.68 1.67
CA GLY A 314 20.01 1.05 2.86
C GLY A 314 18.90 0.52 3.77
N ASP A 315 19.24 -0.05 4.92
CA ASP A 315 18.27 -0.62 5.87
C ASP A 315 18.39 0.00 7.26
N GLU A 316 18.93 1.21 7.40
CA GLU A 316 19.31 1.77 8.71
C GLU A 316 18.12 1.98 9.67
N ALA A 317 16.93 2.26 9.15
CA ALA A 317 15.74 2.58 9.93
C ALA A 317 15.33 1.44 10.86
N HIS A 318 15.29 0.19 10.39
CA HIS A 318 14.80 -0.97 11.15
C HIS A 318 13.60 -0.66 12.08
N PRO A 319 12.42 -0.29 11.54
CA PRO A 319 11.27 0.04 12.36
C PRO A 319 10.83 -1.14 13.23
N ARG A 320 10.41 -0.85 14.47
CA ARG A 320 9.93 -1.84 15.42
C ARG A 320 8.71 -1.32 16.16
N VAL A 321 7.65 -2.11 16.18
CA VAL A 321 6.47 -1.85 17.01
C VAL A 321 6.73 -2.35 18.43
N LEU A 322 6.69 -1.42 19.38
CA LEU A 322 6.89 -1.66 20.81
C LEU A 322 5.58 -2.01 21.51
N ARG A 323 4.46 -1.47 21.01
CA ARG A 323 3.12 -1.68 21.57
C ARG A 323 2.06 -1.52 20.48
N TRP A 324 1.09 -2.42 20.44
CA TRP A 324 -0.14 -2.32 19.65
C TRP A 324 -1.30 -2.83 20.49
N GLU A 325 -2.29 -1.97 20.72
CA GLU A 325 -3.49 -2.29 21.50
C GLU A 325 -4.71 -1.68 20.83
N THR A 326 -5.79 -2.47 20.75
CA THR A 326 -7.08 -2.02 20.21
C THR A 326 -8.18 -2.20 21.26
N GLY A 327 -9.18 -1.33 21.22
CA GLY A 327 -10.28 -1.34 22.18
C GLY A 327 -11.52 -0.60 21.67
N GLY A 328 -12.64 -0.72 22.41
CA GLY A 328 -13.89 -0.06 22.04
C GLY A 328 -13.82 1.48 22.08
N GLU A 329 -13.06 2.03 23.02
CA GLU A 329 -12.92 3.49 23.20
C GLU A 329 -11.66 4.07 22.56
N ARG A 330 -10.57 3.27 22.52
CA ARG A 330 -9.25 3.74 22.12
C ARG A 330 -8.40 2.63 21.52
N ASP A 331 -7.63 2.99 20.51
CA ASP A 331 -6.49 2.21 20.03
C ASP A 331 -5.17 2.94 20.32
N THR A 332 -4.06 2.20 20.43
CA THR A 332 -2.74 2.77 20.66
C THR A 332 -1.67 1.95 19.94
N ILE A 333 -0.81 2.64 19.19
CA ILE A 333 0.45 2.11 18.66
C ILE A 333 1.62 2.90 19.20
N ILE A 334 2.73 2.22 19.48
CA ILE A 334 4.03 2.83 19.74
C ILE A 334 5.04 2.07 18.89
N ALA A 335 5.78 2.78 18.05
CA ALA A 335 6.82 2.21 17.22
C ALA A 335 8.05 3.12 17.21
N ALA A 336 9.22 2.56 16.95
CA ALA A 336 10.48 3.28 16.91
C ALA A 336 11.37 2.81 15.77
N HIS A 337 12.23 3.68 15.27
CA HIS A 337 13.24 3.36 14.26
C HIS A 337 14.59 4.00 14.60
N ASN A 338 15.67 3.43 14.08
CA ASN A 338 17.06 3.76 14.37
C ASN A 338 17.76 4.52 13.23
N GLY A 339 17.03 4.98 12.21
CA GLY A 339 17.62 5.50 10.97
C GLY A 339 18.64 6.62 11.21
N TYR A 340 18.38 7.47 12.21
CA TYR A 340 19.23 8.60 12.59
C TYR A 340 20.35 8.26 13.57
N LYS A 341 20.50 6.99 14.02
CA LYS A 341 21.60 6.59 14.92
C LYS A 341 22.98 6.67 14.29
N ARG A 342 23.05 6.71 12.97
CA ARG A 342 24.30 6.86 12.20
C ARG A 342 24.86 8.29 12.22
N LEU A 343 24.08 9.28 12.66
CA LEU A 343 24.53 10.67 12.79
C LEU A 343 25.46 10.84 14.01
N ALA A 344 26.25 11.92 14.04
CA ALA A 344 27.31 12.15 15.03
C ALA A 344 26.83 12.17 16.50
N GLU A 345 25.56 12.44 16.77
CA GLU A 345 24.93 12.40 18.10
C GLU A 345 23.69 11.48 18.15
N GLY A 346 23.61 10.57 17.17
CA GLY A 346 22.71 9.42 17.07
C GLY A 346 21.30 9.55 17.66
N ILE A 347 20.29 9.82 16.81
CA ILE A 347 18.90 9.93 17.24
C ILE A 347 18.12 8.62 17.02
N THR A 348 17.29 8.27 18.01
CA THR A 348 16.19 7.30 17.87
C THR A 348 14.88 8.07 17.82
N HIS A 349 14.08 7.85 16.79
CA HIS A 349 12.74 8.41 16.67
C HIS A 349 11.71 7.35 17.02
N ALA A 350 10.87 7.64 18.00
CA ALA A 350 9.73 6.83 18.38
C ALA A 350 8.44 7.63 18.22
N ARG A 351 7.45 7.05 17.53
CA ARG A 351 6.13 7.64 17.35
C ARG A 351 5.09 6.82 18.08
N LYS A 352 4.22 7.51 18.81
CA LYS A 352 3.03 6.96 19.44
C LYS A 352 1.81 7.58 18.80
N VAL A 353 0.84 6.77 18.39
CA VAL A 353 -0.48 7.25 17.94
C VAL A 353 -1.55 6.69 18.85
N GLN A 354 -2.44 7.56 19.33
CA GLN A 354 -3.63 7.18 20.08
C GLN A 354 -4.86 7.59 19.29
N PHE A 355 -5.71 6.62 18.94
CA PHE A 355 -7.00 6.89 18.31
C PHE A 355 -8.08 6.95 19.37
N VAL A 356 -8.68 8.12 19.60
CA VAL A 356 -9.76 8.32 20.58
C VAL A 356 -11.09 8.30 19.84
N LYS A 357 -11.74 7.12 19.79
CA LYS A 357 -12.85 6.84 18.87
C LYS A 357 -14.06 7.73 19.10
N ARG A 358 -14.46 7.87 20.37
CA ARG A 358 -15.61 8.70 20.76
C ARG A 358 -15.44 10.17 20.39
N GLU A 359 -14.22 10.69 20.50
CA GLU A 359 -13.89 12.08 20.18
C GLU A 359 -13.52 12.27 18.71
N ARG A 360 -13.40 11.16 17.95
CA ARG A 360 -13.10 11.13 16.51
C ARG A 360 -11.80 11.87 16.19
N LEU A 361 -10.72 11.57 16.91
CA LEU A 361 -9.41 12.20 16.69
C LEU A 361 -8.25 11.26 16.93
N TRP A 362 -7.10 11.63 16.39
CA TRP A 362 -5.82 10.98 16.68
C TRP A 362 -4.88 11.95 17.38
N ILE A 363 -4.21 11.46 18.43
CA ILE A 363 -3.08 12.15 19.06
C ILE A 363 -1.80 11.43 18.65
N VAL A 364 -0.89 12.17 18.02
CA VAL A 364 0.44 11.69 17.61
C VAL A 364 1.47 12.30 18.56
N GLU A 365 2.37 11.50 19.11
CA GLU A 365 3.48 11.94 19.95
C GLU A 365 4.78 11.40 19.35
N ASP A 366 5.67 12.32 18.95
CA ASP A 366 7.01 12.01 18.47
C ASP A 366 8.01 12.24 19.61
N SER A 367 8.69 11.17 20.00
CA SER A 367 9.76 11.15 21.01
C SER A 367 11.11 10.96 20.34
N LEU A 368 12.02 11.91 20.54
CA LEU A 368 13.34 11.95 19.92
C LEU A 368 14.37 11.78 21.04
N SER A 369 15.09 10.66 21.03
CA SER A 369 16.06 10.30 22.07
C SER A 369 17.45 10.17 21.49
N GLY A 370 18.43 10.83 22.11
CA GLY A 370 19.83 10.87 21.72
C GLY A 370 20.60 11.87 22.59
N ALA A 371 21.64 12.47 22.05
CA ALA A 371 22.35 13.58 22.69
C ALA A 371 22.38 14.80 21.77
N GLY A 372 22.72 15.98 22.29
CA GLY A 372 22.95 17.16 21.46
C GLY A 372 21.69 17.91 21.03
N GLU A 373 21.91 18.93 20.19
CA GLU A 373 20.87 19.80 19.66
C GLU A 373 20.73 19.60 18.15
N HIS A 374 19.50 19.34 17.71
CA HIS A 374 19.20 18.96 16.34
C HIS A 374 18.14 19.87 15.72
N LEU A 375 18.12 19.88 14.39
CA LEU A 375 17.04 20.43 13.60
C LEU A 375 16.03 19.33 13.28
N PHE A 376 14.80 19.48 13.77
CA PHE A 376 13.69 18.58 13.52
C PHE A 376 12.70 19.21 12.54
N ARG A 377 12.21 18.42 11.59
CA ARG A 377 11.10 18.78 10.72
C ARG A 377 9.98 17.75 10.83
N PHE A 378 8.81 18.20 11.24
CA PHE A 378 7.60 17.37 11.36
C PHE A 378 6.70 17.69 10.18
N ARG A 379 6.41 16.67 9.35
CA ARG A 379 5.66 16.86 8.11
C ARG A 379 4.33 16.13 8.14
N PHE A 380 3.35 16.74 7.48
CA PHE A 380 2.08 16.13 7.10
C PHE A 380 1.80 16.44 5.63
N HIS A 381 1.78 15.42 4.79
CA HIS A 381 1.58 15.52 3.35
C HIS A 381 0.09 15.43 3.01
N PHE A 382 -0.51 16.55 2.61
CA PHE A 382 -1.93 16.61 2.30
C PHE A 382 -2.23 16.07 0.90
N ALA A 383 -3.40 15.44 0.74
CA ALA A 383 -3.90 15.03 -0.57
C ALA A 383 -4.02 16.23 -1.53
N PRO A 384 -3.88 16.00 -2.85
CA PRO A 384 -4.13 17.04 -3.83
C PRO A 384 -5.57 17.55 -3.75
N ASP A 385 -5.81 18.74 -4.31
CA ASP A 385 -7.11 19.40 -4.42
C ASP A 385 -7.78 19.82 -3.09
N LEU A 386 -7.10 19.63 -1.95
CA LEU A 386 -7.53 20.18 -0.66
C LEU A 386 -7.19 21.67 -0.53
N GLU A 387 -8.11 22.45 0.02
CA GLU A 387 -7.85 23.82 0.43
C GLU A 387 -7.16 23.84 1.79
N THR A 388 -5.87 24.20 1.79
CA THR A 388 -5.06 24.22 3.00
C THR A 388 -4.77 25.65 3.45
N SER A 389 -4.95 25.95 4.73
CA SER A 389 -4.65 27.27 5.31
C SER A 389 -4.21 27.19 6.78
N VAL A 390 -3.48 28.19 7.24
CA VAL A 390 -3.26 28.40 8.68
C VAL A 390 -4.58 28.88 9.28
N TYR A 391 -5.11 28.14 10.26
CA TYR A 391 -6.28 28.57 11.02
C TYR A 391 -5.87 29.53 12.15
N SER A 392 -4.86 29.14 12.93
CA SER A 392 -4.25 29.93 14.00
C SER A 392 -2.80 29.48 14.21
N GLN A 393 -2.06 30.11 15.14
CA GLN A 393 -0.70 29.68 15.45
C GLN A 393 -0.68 28.21 15.86
N GLY A 394 0.04 27.40 15.08
CA GLY A 394 0.18 25.96 15.29
C GLY A 394 -0.95 25.08 14.73
N ILE A 395 -2.04 25.64 14.17
CA ILE A 395 -3.16 24.85 13.62
C ILE A 395 -3.29 25.08 12.11
N VAL A 396 -3.23 23.99 11.35
CA VAL A 396 -3.54 23.97 9.92
C VAL A 396 -4.89 23.32 9.69
N ARG A 397 -5.68 23.92 8.79
CA ARG A 397 -6.93 23.39 8.27
C ARG A 397 -6.72 22.90 6.85
N ALA A 398 -7.21 21.71 6.54
CA ALA A 398 -7.34 21.19 5.18
C ALA A 398 -8.82 20.89 4.90
N GLY A 399 -9.39 21.42 3.82
CA GLY A 399 -10.80 21.25 3.47
C GLY A 399 -11.01 20.70 2.08
N ASP A 400 -11.96 19.77 1.94
CA ASP A 400 -12.42 19.26 0.66
C ASP A 400 -13.69 20.00 0.24
N LYS A 401 -13.65 20.67 -0.91
CA LYS A 401 -14.78 21.42 -1.46
C LYS A 401 -15.95 20.52 -1.87
N MET A 402 -15.66 19.30 -2.30
CA MET A 402 -16.65 18.39 -2.88
C MET A 402 -17.51 17.75 -1.81
N THR A 403 -16.87 17.23 -0.76
CA THR A 403 -17.58 16.60 0.37
C THR A 403 -17.97 17.60 1.44
N GLY A 404 -17.32 18.77 1.49
CA GLY A 404 -17.42 19.72 2.59
C GLY A 404 -16.67 19.28 3.85
N ALA A 405 -15.97 18.13 3.84
CA ALA A 405 -15.22 17.65 4.99
C ALA A 405 -13.95 18.49 5.22
N ARG A 406 -13.49 18.51 6.47
CA ARG A 406 -12.27 19.20 6.90
C ARG A 406 -11.44 18.31 7.83
N ALA A 407 -10.15 18.61 7.92
CA ALA A 407 -9.28 18.09 8.96
C ALA A 407 -8.40 19.22 9.51
N PHE A 408 -8.20 19.19 10.83
CA PHE A 408 -7.29 20.08 11.54
C PHE A 408 -6.08 19.29 12.00
N VAL A 409 -4.89 19.77 11.64
CA VAL A 409 -3.61 19.27 12.17
C VAL A 409 -3.04 20.36 13.07
N ALA A 410 -2.94 20.06 14.36
CA ALA A 410 -2.55 21.03 15.38
C ALA A 410 -1.33 20.58 16.14
N ALA A 411 -0.32 21.45 16.22
CA ALA A 411 0.77 21.31 17.16
C ALA A 411 0.27 21.62 18.57
N LEU A 412 0.42 20.68 19.50
CA LEU A 412 -0.04 20.87 20.89
C LEU A 412 1.06 21.51 21.75
N ASP A 413 2.31 21.10 21.54
CA ASP A 413 3.44 21.53 22.38
C ASP A 413 4.31 22.60 21.72
N LEU A 414 3.96 23.04 20.51
CA LEU A 414 4.73 24.01 19.74
C LEU A 414 3.89 25.25 19.42
N ASP A 415 4.51 26.40 19.62
CA ASP A 415 4.00 27.69 19.15
C ASP A 415 4.87 28.20 17.99
N VAL A 416 4.96 27.39 16.94
CA VAL A 416 5.73 27.68 15.72
C VAL A 416 4.75 27.76 14.55
N VAL A 417 4.94 28.77 13.71
CA VAL A 417 4.16 28.92 12.47
C VAL A 417 4.59 27.84 11.49
N PRO A 418 3.66 27.00 11.00
CA PRO A 418 3.99 26.00 9.99
C PRO A 418 4.34 26.65 8.64
N GLU A 419 5.25 26.00 7.91
CA GLU A 419 5.57 26.32 6.52
C GLU A 419 4.75 25.42 5.57
N PHE A 420 4.17 26.02 4.54
CA PHE A 420 3.48 25.30 3.46
C PHE A 420 4.47 25.09 2.34
N GLU A 421 4.83 23.84 2.12
CA GLU A 421 5.82 23.48 1.13
C GLU A 421 5.12 22.90 -0.10
N PRO A 422 5.26 23.53 -1.28
CA PRO A 422 4.77 22.96 -2.52
C PRO A 422 5.38 21.57 -2.74
N ARG A 423 4.50 20.61 -3.02
CA ARG A 423 4.83 19.20 -3.23
C ARG A 423 4.00 18.64 -4.37
N PHE A 424 4.19 17.35 -4.63
CA PHE A 424 3.41 16.61 -5.59
C PHE A 424 2.96 15.27 -4.99
N THR A 425 1.82 14.79 -5.46
CA THR A 425 1.32 13.43 -5.21
C THR A 425 1.12 12.75 -6.55
N SER A 426 1.50 11.48 -6.65
CA SER A 426 1.36 10.65 -7.83
C SER A 426 0.37 9.54 -7.55
N ARG A 427 -0.78 9.61 -8.21
CA ARG A 427 -1.77 8.54 -8.16
C ARG A 427 -1.45 7.41 -9.13
N ASP A 428 -0.95 7.75 -10.30
CA ASP A 428 -0.65 6.81 -11.39
C ASP A 428 0.77 7.05 -11.90
N TYR A 429 1.42 5.99 -12.35
CA TYR A 429 2.79 6.05 -12.86
C TYR A 429 2.92 7.03 -14.03
N GLY A 430 3.98 7.83 -14.01
CA GLY A 430 4.26 8.87 -14.99
C GLY A 430 3.41 10.14 -14.83
N ALA A 431 2.51 10.21 -13.84
CA ALA A 431 1.68 11.38 -13.58
C ALA A 431 1.86 11.89 -12.15
N LYS A 432 1.83 13.22 -11.97
CA LYS A 432 1.81 13.86 -10.65
C LYS A 432 0.90 15.07 -10.64
N THR A 433 0.26 15.30 -9.51
CA THR A 433 -0.64 16.42 -9.24
C THR A 433 -0.02 17.27 -8.13
N ALA A 434 -0.14 18.60 -8.24
CA ALA A 434 0.35 19.49 -7.20
C ALA A 434 -0.38 19.21 -5.87
N SER A 435 0.38 19.18 -4.79
CA SER A 435 -0.10 18.99 -3.43
C SER A 435 0.74 19.85 -2.48
N VAL A 436 0.47 19.76 -1.19
CA VAL A 436 1.16 20.55 -0.18
C VAL A 436 1.55 19.68 0.99
N SER A 437 2.80 19.77 1.42
CA SER A 437 3.22 19.29 2.73
C SER A 437 3.32 20.46 3.68
N VAL A 438 2.80 20.29 4.89
CA VAL A 438 2.97 21.29 5.94
C VAL A 438 4.06 20.82 6.88
N CYS A 439 5.02 21.72 7.15
CA CYS A 439 6.20 21.44 7.94
C CYS A 439 6.30 22.36 9.16
N TRP A 440 6.53 21.76 10.33
CA TRP A 440 6.98 22.48 11.51
C TRP A 440 8.46 22.22 11.73
N THR A 441 9.25 23.30 11.74
CA THR A 441 10.70 23.23 11.90
C THR A 441 11.08 23.71 13.31
N VAL A 442 11.79 22.88 14.06
CA VAL A 442 12.18 23.18 15.45
C VAL A 442 13.64 22.80 15.67
N ARG A 443 14.40 23.69 16.33
CA ARG A 443 15.72 23.37 16.87
C ARG A 443 15.56 23.07 18.36
N ALA A 444 15.95 21.88 18.80
CA ALA A 444 15.79 21.46 20.19
C ALA A 444 16.88 20.48 20.63
N ALA A 445 17.22 20.55 21.92
CA ALA A 445 18.09 19.58 22.58
C ALA A 445 17.32 18.29 22.89
N THR A 446 17.98 17.13 22.75
CA THR A 446 17.41 15.83 23.09
C THR A 446 17.77 15.38 24.52
N PRO A 447 16.93 14.54 25.17
CA PRO A 447 15.66 14.00 24.68
C PRO A 447 14.52 15.02 24.70
N CYS A 448 13.67 14.99 23.67
CA CYS A 448 12.51 15.87 23.56
C CYS A 448 11.28 15.13 23.03
N LYS A 449 10.11 15.74 23.19
CA LYS A 449 8.82 15.20 22.74
C LYS A 449 7.97 16.31 22.14
N PHE A 450 7.21 15.97 21.11
CA PHE A 450 6.26 16.88 20.47
C PHE A 450 4.97 16.14 20.14
N ARG A 451 3.83 16.74 20.50
CA ARG A 451 2.50 16.17 20.25
C ARG A 451 1.73 16.95 19.19
N TRP A 452 0.91 16.20 18.48
CA TRP A 452 0.01 16.66 17.43
C TRP A 452 -1.39 16.11 17.65
N ALA A 453 -2.42 16.88 17.33
CA ALA A 453 -3.78 16.40 17.18
C ALA A 453 -4.19 16.44 15.70
N ILE A 454 -4.77 15.35 15.22
CA ILE A 454 -5.43 15.26 13.91
C ILE A 454 -6.93 15.10 14.17
N VAL A 455 -7.70 16.13 13.86
CA VAL A 455 -9.13 16.23 14.18
C VAL A 455 -9.93 16.42 12.90
N PRO A 456 -10.57 15.37 12.34
CA PRO A 456 -11.51 15.51 11.24
C PRO A 456 -12.84 16.15 11.67
N ALA A 457 -13.47 16.82 10.72
CA ALA A 457 -14.80 17.40 10.83
C ALA A 457 -15.58 17.11 9.54
N CYS A 458 -16.71 16.43 9.64
CA CYS A 458 -17.58 16.21 8.47
C CYS A 458 -18.26 17.54 8.07
N ALA A 459 -18.96 17.57 6.92
CA ALA A 459 -19.57 18.79 6.39
C ALA A 459 -20.47 19.52 7.40
N ASP A 460 -21.28 18.73 8.14
CA ASP A 460 -22.28 19.21 9.08
C ASP A 460 -21.77 19.33 10.53
N ASP A 461 -20.50 18.99 10.78
CA ASP A 461 -19.91 19.13 12.12
C ASP A 461 -19.69 20.62 12.46
N ASP A 462 -19.92 21.00 13.73
CA ASP A 462 -19.54 22.31 14.25
C ASP A 462 -18.01 22.40 14.37
N GLU A 463 -17.42 23.26 13.54
CA GLU A 463 -15.98 23.52 13.53
C GLU A 463 -15.47 24.01 14.89
N ASN A 464 -16.26 24.81 15.62
CA ASN A 464 -15.84 25.33 16.93
C ASN A 464 -15.76 24.21 17.98
N GLU A 465 -16.67 23.24 17.95
CA GLU A 465 -16.59 22.08 18.85
C GLU A 465 -15.33 21.25 18.58
N ARG A 466 -14.97 21.08 17.32
CA ARG A 466 -13.75 20.37 16.90
C ARG A 466 -12.49 21.11 17.35
N LEU A 467 -12.47 22.44 17.26
CA LEU A 467 -11.36 23.27 17.73
C LEU A 467 -11.25 23.29 19.27
N CYS A 468 -12.39 23.29 19.98
CA CYS A 468 -12.42 23.17 21.44
C CYS A 468 -11.78 21.85 21.93
N LEU A 469 -11.95 20.75 21.19
CA LEU A 469 -11.24 19.50 21.49
C LEU A 469 -9.72 19.68 21.42
N ILE A 470 -9.21 20.38 20.41
CA ILE A 470 -7.77 20.66 20.28
C ILE A 470 -7.26 21.44 21.48
N ALA A 471 -7.97 22.49 21.89
CA ALA A 471 -7.61 23.29 23.06
C ALA A 471 -7.55 22.44 24.35
N HIS A 472 -8.54 21.55 24.55
CA HIS A 472 -8.57 20.63 25.68
C HIS A 472 -7.37 19.67 25.74
N TYR A 473 -6.86 19.22 24.58
CA TYR A 473 -5.66 18.39 24.52
C TYR A 473 -4.35 19.18 24.64
N LYS A 474 -4.37 20.49 24.35
CA LYS A 474 -3.22 21.37 24.55
C LYS A 474 -2.92 21.60 26.04
N ASP A 475 -3.96 21.64 26.87
CA ASP A 475 -3.86 21.87 28.32
C ASP A 475 -3.53 20.61 29.14
N ARG A 476 -3.49 19.44 28.51
CA ARG A 476 -3.16 18.13 29.12
C ARG A 476 -1.75 17.71 28.79
#